data_AF-A0A921F746-F1
#
_entry.id   AF-A0A921F746-F1
#
_cell.length_a   1.000
_cell.length_b   1.000
_cell.length_c   1.000
_cell.angle_alpha   90.00
_cell.angle_beta   90.00
_cell.angle_gamma   90.00
#
_symmetry.space_group_name_H-M   'P 1'
#
loop_
_entity.id
_entity.type
_entity.pdbx_description
1 polymer ?
#
loop_
_entity_poly.entity_id
_entity_poly.type
_entity_poly.pdbx_seq_one_letter_code
_entity_poly.pdbx_strand_id
1 'polypeptide(L)'
;MADRIEIKMDFSSQDIQRQLQRLEERELPFAMALAATRTAKASQAAIKNEINRVFDRPTPWIQNSTYVLAAKKSDPTAIVYAREWGGTPAPVTLTPQIEGGQRQYKRSEGALRAGGYLPNGWQLAPGPGAKLDKYGNISRGQLQQVLSGLRVQRDAHQNRRQGKPTEFFVVRPGTSNPLQPGVWQRVGRRPTLILTFIQQPNYSQRLDWHGVALRAGEDAFADEVTKAIDDILSKTFSR
;
A
#
# COMPACT_ATOMS: atom_id res chain seq x y z
N MET A 1 42.37 13.20 -56.95
CA MET A 1 41.47 14.31 -56.59
C MET A 1 40.31 13.68 -55.87
N ALA A 2 40.05 14.05 -54.61
CA ALA A 2 38.93 13.51 -53.86
C ALA A 2 37.67 14.32 -54.23
N ASP A 3 36.64 13.64 -54.71
CA ASP A 3 35.34 14.23 -55.01
C ASP A 3 34.73 14.83 -53.74
N ARG A 4 34.39 16.12 -53.79
CA ARG A 4 33.78 16.84 -52.67
C ARG A 4 32.26 16.62 -52.72
N ILE A 5 31.70 16.07 -51.66
CA ILE A 5 30.25 16.01 -51.44
C ILE A 5 29.84 17.25 -50.64
N GLU A 6 29.05 18.13 -51.25
CA GLU A 6 28.38 19.23 -50.54
C GLU A 6 26.99 18.76 -50.09
N ILE A 7 26.72 18.84 -48.79
CA ILE A 7 25.39 18.59 -48.23
C ILE A 7 24.81 19.96 -47.86
N LYS A 8 23.82 20.42 -48.63
CA LYS A 8 23.07 21.64 -48.36
C LYS A 8 21.70 21.25 -47.81
N MET A 9 21.38 21.71 -46.61
CA MET A 9 20.02 21.60 -46.08
C MET A 9 19.22 22.82 -46.55
N ASP A 10 18.30 22.62 -47.50
CA ASP A 10 17.34 23.65 -47.89
C ASP A 10 16.19 23.64 -46.90
N PHE A 11 16.10 24.69 -46.09
CA PHE A 11 14.99 24.88 -45.18
C PHE A 11 14.13 26.07 -45.61
N SER A 12 12.85 25.83 -45.80
CA SER A 12 11.84 26.90 -45.87
C SER A 12 11.69 27.51 -44.46
N SER A 13 11.90 28.82 -44.34
CA SER A 13 11.82 29.53 -43.05
C SER A 13 10.43 29.41 -42.41
N GLN A 14 9.37 29.34 -43.24
CA GLN A 14 7.99 29.18 -42.77
C GLN A 14 7.72 27.77 -42.22
N ASP A 15 8.30 26.74 -42.83
CA ASP A 15 8.09 25.36 -42.39
C ASP A 15 8.86 25.06 -41.09
N ILE A 16 10.08 25.59 -40.94
CA ILE A 16 10.78 25.54 -39.64
C ILE A 16 9.96 26.24 -38.56
N GLN A 17 9.45 27.44 -38.82
CA GLN A 17 8.66 28.18 -37.83
C GLN A 17 7.43 27.38 -37.37
N ARG A 18 6.72 26.74 -38.31
CA ARG A 18 5.56 25.87 -37.97
C ARG A 18 5.97 24.65 -37.16
N GLN A 19 7.10 24.01 -37.50
CA GLN A 19 7.60 22.85 -36.76
C GLN A 19 8.04 23.23 -35.35
N LEU A 20 8.75 24.36 -35.19
CA LEU A 20 9.17 24.88 -33.89
C LEU A 20 7.96 25.28 -33.02
N GLN A 21 6.98 25.96 -33.59
CA GLN A 21 5.76 26.32 -32.87
C GLN A 21 5.01 25.08 -32.39
N ARG A 22 4.89 24.07 -33.25
CA ARG A 22 4.27 22.79 -32.87
C ARG A 22 5.04 22.08 -31.76
N LEU A 23 6.38 22.08 -31.85
CA LEU A 23 7.27 21.50 -30.85
C LEU A 23 7.03 22.16 -29.49
N GLU A 24 7.01 23.49 -29.45
CA GLU A 24 6.79 24.28 -28.25
C GLU A 24 5.38 24.08 -27.66
N GLU A 25 4.33 24.21 -28.47
CA GLU A 25 2.96 24.25 -27.97
C GLU A 25 2.38 22.87 -27.62
N ARG A 26 2.84 21.80 -28.28
CA ARG A 26 2.17 20.48 -28.20
C ARG A 26 3.08 19.35 -27.78
N GLU A 27 4.26 19.27 -28.39
CA GLU A 27 5.13 18.13 -28.22
C GLU A 27 5.92 18.26 -26.90
N LEU A 28 6.60 19.38 -26.64
CA LEU A 28 7.36 19.60 -25.40
C LEU A 28 6.51 19.40 -24.12
N PRO A 29 5.31 20.00 -23.98
CA PRO A 29 4.46 19.76 -22.82
C PRO A 29 4.05 18.28 -22.67
N PHE A 30 3.90 17.56 -23.79
CA PHE A 30 3.63 16.13 -23.77
C PHE A 30 4.85 15.32 -23.33
N ALA A 31 6.07 15.63 -23.80
CA ALA A 31 7.28 14.98 -23.30
C ALA A 31 7.45 15.19 -21.82
N MET A 32 7.28 16.42 -21.33
CA MET A 32 7.49 16.72 -19.91
C MET A 32 6.51 15.94 -19.05
N ALA A 33 5.23 15.88 -19.44
CA ALA A 33 4.23 15.07 -18.75
C ALA A 33 4.55 13.56 -18.83
N LEU A 34 5.04 13.08 -19.97
CA LEU A 34 5.42 11.69 -20.17
C LEU A 34 6.63 11.30 -19.32
N ALA A 35 7.69 12.11 -19.35
CA ALA A 35 8.89 11.95 -18.55
C ALA A 35 8.54 11.91 -17.06
N ALA A 36 7.82 12.93 -16.56
CA ALA A 36 7.38 12.97 -15.16
C ALA A 36 6.57 11.73 -14.76
N THR A 37 5.66 11.28 -15.62
CA THR A 37 4.87 10.07 -15.37
C THR A 37 5.72 8.81 -15.36
N ARG A 38 6.72 8.69 -16.24
CA ARG A 38 7.63 7.54 -16.29
C ARG A 38 8.58 7.54 -15.08
N THR A 39 9.11 8.69 -14.68
CA THR A 39 9.88 8.86 -13.45
C THR A 39 9.07 8.43 -12.22
N ALA A 40 7.82 8.87 -12.09
CA ALA A 40 6.94 8.45 -11.00
C ALA A 40 6.66 6.94 -11.01
N LYS A 41 6.58 6.30 -12.18
CA LYS A 41 6.47 4.83 -12.30
C LYS A 41 7.74 4.11 -11.83
N ALA A 42 8.92 4.66 -12.08
CA ALA A 42 10.17 4.13 -11.54
C ALA A 42 10.17 4.18 -9.99
N SER A 43 9.80 5.32 -9.41
CA SER A 43 9.62 5.47 -7.95
C SER A 43 8.58 4.48 -7.40
N GLN A 44 7.42 4.32 -8.06
CA GLN A 44 6.39 3.35 -7.67
C GLN A 44 6.94 1.91 -7.67
N ALA A 45 7.69 1.52 -8.71
CA ALA A 45 8.29 0.20 -8.80
C ALA A 45 9.29 -0.04 -7.67
N ALA A 46 10.11 0.96 -7.35
CA ALA A 46 11.07 0.89 -6.25
C ALA A 46 10.37 0.72 -4.89
N ILE A 47 9.31 1.49 -4.61
CA ILE A 47 8.49 1.30 -3.40
C ILE A 47 7.89 -0.11 -3.34
N LYS A 48 7.37 -0.61 -4.47
CA LYS A 48 6.80 -1.96 -4.52
C LYS A 48 7.85 -3.03 -4.23
N ASN A 49 9.08 -2.87 -4.71
CA ASN A 49 10.19 -3.76 -4.40
C ASN A 49 10.59 -3.68 -2.92
N GLU A 50 10.63 -2.48 -2.37
CA GLU A 50 10.92 -2.26 -0.95
C GLU A 50 9.88 -2.94 -0.04
N ILE A 51 8.59 -2.83 -0.37
CA ILE A 51 7.49 -3.53 0.33
C ILE A 51 7.75 -5.05 0.38
N ASN A 52 8.19 -5.65 -0.74
CA ASN A 52 8.49 -7.08 -0.79
C ASN A 52 9.76 -7.46 -0.02
N ARG A 53 10.69 -6.52 0.14
CA ARG A 53 11.95 -6.73 0.85
C ARG A 53 11.79 -6.65 2.36
N VAL A 54 11.00 -5.68 2.86
CA VAL A 54 10.94 -5.35 4.30
C VAL A 54 9.81 -6.06 5.05
N PHE A 55 8.78 -6.55 4.35
CA PHE A 55 7.67 -7.27 4.97
C PHE A 55 7.79 -8.78 4.80
N ASP A 56 7.45 -9.53 5.86
CA ASP A 56 7.26 -10.97 5.77
C ASP A 56 5.94 -11.28 5.07
N ARG A 57 6.02 -11.94 3.90
CA ARG A 57 4.87 -12.43 3.11
C ARG A 57 3.73 -11.40 2.97
N PRO A 58 4.00 -10.20 2.42
CA PRO A 58 2.96 -9.18 2.26
C PRO A 58 1.82 -9.70 1.39
N THR A 59 0.58 -9.41 1.79
CA THR A 59 -0.60 -9.78 1.00
C THR A 59 -0.59 -9.08 -0.37
N PRO A 60 -1.21 -9.66 -1.42
CA PRO A 60 -1.34 -9.01 -2.72
C PRO A 60 -2.00 -7.63 -2.66
N TRP A 61 -2.83 -7.39 -1.63
CA TRP A 61 -3.40 -6.08 -1.36
C TRP A 61 -2.33 -5.02 -1.09
N ILE A 62 -1.38 -5.32 -0.20
CA ILE A 62 -0.26 -4.43 0.17
C ILE A 62 0.77 -4.36 -0.95
N GLN A 63 1.06 -5.47 -1.63
CA GLN A 63 2.00 -5.47 -2.76
C GLN A 63 1.53 -4.62 -3.93
N ASN A 64 0.23 -4.44 -4.10
CA ASN A 64 -0.37 -3.65 -5.17
C ASN A 64 -1.07 -2.40 -4.63
N SER A 65 -0.59 -1.85 -3.51
CA SER A 65 -1.18 -0.66 -2.91
C SER A 65 -0.54 0.65 -3.35
N THR A 66 0.44 0.64 -4.25
CA THR A 66 1.11 1.86 -4.76
C THR A 66 0.53 2.24 -6.12
N TYR A 67 0.20 3.50 -6.32
CA TYR A 67 -0.40 4.03 -7.56
C TYR A 67 0.31 5.30 -8.02
N VAL A 68 0.17 5.59 -9.31
CA VAL A 68 0.68 6.81 -9.95
C VAL A 68 -0.51 7.60 -10.51
N LEU A 69 -0.61 8.86 -10.12
CA LEU A 69 -1.41 9.85 -10.83
C LEU A 69 -0.51 10.45 -11.92
N ALA A 70 -0.87 10.20 -13.17
CA ALA A 70 -0.07 10.65 -14.32
C ALA A 70 -0.10 12.18 -14.43
N ALA A 71 1.00 12.75 -14.89
CA ALA A 71 1.11 14.18 -15.16
C ALA A 71 0.26 14.59 -16.38
N LYS A 72 -0.12 15.86 -16.41
CA LYS A 72 -0.88 16.45 -17.52
C LYS A 72 0.04 17.35 -18.35
N LYS A 73 -0.29 17.59 -19.62
CA LYS A 73 0.47 18.52 -20.46
C LYS A 73 0.54 19.94 -19.86
N SER A 74 -0.53 20.36 -19.20
CA SER A 74 -0.63 21.67 -18.54
C SER A 74 0.10 21.73 -17.19
N ASP A 75 0.40 20.56 -16.60
CA ASP A 75 1.01 20.44 -15.28
C ASP A 75 1.84 19.14 -15.25
N PRO A 76 3.16 19.24 -15.49
CA PRO A 76 4.07 18.09 -15.56
C PRO A 76 4.36 17.49 -14.18
N THR A 77 3.40 17.51 -13.25
CA THR A 77 3.49 16.92 -11.92
C THR A 77 2.82 15.54 -11.90
N ALA A 78 3.60 14.50 -11.61
CA ALA A 78 3.08 13.16 -11.35
C ALA A 78 3.17 12.84 -9.85
N ILE A 79 2.19 12.10 -9.32
CA ILE A 79 2.12 11.80 -7.88
C ILE A 79 2.15 10.30 -7.66
N VAL A 80 3.04 9.82 -6.78
CA VAL A 80 3.03 8.45 -6.27
C VAL A 80 2.30 8.42 -4.93
N TYR A 81 1.26 7.59 -4.81
CA TYR A 81 0.43 7.55 -3.62
C TYR A 81 -0.03 6.12 -3.28
N ALA A 82 -0.52 5.95 -2.05
CA ALA A 82 -1.04 4.67 -1.59
C ALA A 82 -2.55 4.54 -1.86
N ARG A 83 -3.01 3.34 -2.18
CA ARG A 83 -4.39 3.02 -2.54
C ARG A 83 -5.36 3.28 -1.40
N GLU A 84 -6.43 4.00 -1.67
CA GLU A 84 -7.45 4.34 -0.66
C GLU A 84 -8.81 3.66 -0.84
N TRP A 85 -9.04 2.99 -1.98
CA TRP A 85 -10.33 2.37 -2.31
C TRP A 85 -10.29 0.84 -2.35
N GLY A 86 -11.45 0.19 -2.23
CA GLY A 86 -11.62 -1.27 -2.43
C GLY A 86 -11.37 -2.13 -1.19
N GLY A 87 -11.37 -1.52 0.01
CA GLY A 87 -11.09 -2.20 1.27
C GLY A 87 -10.68 -1.22 2.35
N THR A 88 -9.91 -1.69 3.34
CA THR A 88 -9.21 -0.79 4.26
C THR A 88 -8.15 -0.01 3.47
N PRO A 89 -8.15 1.33 3.51
CA PRO A 89 -7.13 2.13 2.85
C PRO A 89 -5.72 1.65 3.23
N ALA A 90 -4.84 1.51 2.24
CA ALA A 90 -3.47 1.09 2.49
C ALA A 90 -2.70 2.00 3.47
N PRO A 91 -2.89 3.34 3.48
CA PRO A 91 -2.29 4.21 4.49
C PRO A 91 -2.54 3.76 5.94
N VAL A 92 -3.73 3.24 6.25
CA VAL A 92 -4.06 2.75 7.61
C VAL A 92 -3.09 1.65 8.09
N THR A 93 -2.57 0.85 7.17
CA THR A 93 -1.61 -0.23 7.47
C THR A 93 -0.17 0.22 7.26
N LEU A 94 0.09 1.06 6.25
CA LEU A 94 1.44 1.47 5.85
C LEU A 94 2.00 2.61 6.70
N THR A 95 1.19 3.59 7.12
CA THR A 95 1.66 4.77 7.86
C THR A 95 2.50 4.39 9.10
N PRO A 96 2.08 3.44 9.97
CA PRO A 96 2.91 3.03 11.10
C PRO A 96 4.23 2.36 10.70
N GLN A 97 4.33 1.82 9.48
CA GLN A 97 5.57 1.24 8.95
C GLN A 97 6.46 2.28 8.26
N ILE A 98 5.89 3.41 7.84
CA ILE A 98 6.59 4.51 7.17
C ILE A 98 7.10 5.53 8.18
N GLU A 99 6.22 5.99 9.07
CA GLU A 99 6.49 7.07 10.02
C GLU A 99 6.83 6.52 11.42
N GLY A 100 6.55 5.24 11.67
CA GLY A 100 6.54 4.68 13.02
C GLY A 100 5.27 5.04 13.79
N GLY A 101 5.30 4.85 15.10
CA GLY A 101 4.19 5.23 15.98
C GLY A 101 3.14 4.14 16.13
N GLN A 102 1.89 4.54 16.36
CA GLN A 102 0.83 3.63 16.73
C GLN A 102 -0.01 3.18 15.53
N ARG A 103 -0.40 1.90 15.49
CA ARG A 103 -1.39 1.44 14.51
C ARG A 103 -2.82 1.77 14.94
N GLN A 104 -3.68 2.02 13.95
CA GLN A 104 -5.11 2.14 14.17
C GLN A 104 -5.74 0.82 14.64
N TYR A 105 -6.88 0.92 15.30
CA TYR A 105 -7.66 -0.23 15.74
C TYR A 105 -8.35 -0.92 14.56
N LYS A 106 -8.34 -2.26 14.57
CA LYS A 106 -9.11 -3.06 13.61
C LYS A 106 -10.59 -3.06 13.98
N ARG A 107 -11.47 -3.27 12.99
CA ARG A 107 -12.92 -3.37 13.22
C ARG A 107 -13.30 -4.46 14.25
N SER A 108 -12.60 -5.59 14.25
CA SER A 108 -12.80 -6.67 15.24
C SER A 108 -12.45 -6.25 16.66
N GLU A 109 -11.43 -5.39 16.83
CA GLU A 109 -11.05 -4.82 18.12
C GLU A 109 -12.15 -3.88 18.62
N GLY A 110 -12.70 -3.05 17.72
CA GLY A 110 -13.86 -2.22 18.02
C GLY A 110 -15.08 -3.03 18.46
N ALA A 111 -15.36 -4.16 17.81
CA ALA A 111 -16.47 -5.06 18.19
C ALA A 111 -16.27 -5.68 19.57
N LEU A 112 -15.08 -6.22 19.86
CA LEU A 112 -14.77 -6.79 21.18
C LEU A 112 -14.81 -5.73 22.28
N ARG A 113 -14.37 -4.50 21.98
CA ARG A 113 -14.46 -3.37 22.93
C ARG A 113 -15.89 -2.96 23.20
N ALA A 114 -16.72 -2.86 22.16
CA ALA A 114 -18.15 -2.55 22.31
C ALA A 114 -18.89 -3.63 23.12
N GLY A 115 -18.50 -4.90 22.98
CA GLY A 115 -18.97 -6.00 23.83
C GLY A 115 -18.38 -6.01 25.25
N GLY A 116 -17.54 -5.03 25.61
CA GLY A 116 -16.87 -4.93 26.90
C GLY A 116 -15.70 -5.90 27.09
N TYR A 117 -15.35 -6.73 26.12
CA TYR A 117 -14.35 -7.78 26.26
C TYR A 117 -12.91 -7.27 26.17
N LEU A 118 -12.63 -6.36 25.24
CA LEU A 118 -11.30 -5.78 25.02
C LEU A 118 -11.20 -4.42 25.73
N PRO A 119 -10.27 -4.23 26.68
CA PRO A 119 -10.11 -2.94 27.34
C PRO A 119 -9.68 -1.81 26.40
N ASN A 120 -9.91 -0.56 26.83
CA ASN A 120 -9.42 0.63 26.11
C ASN A 120 -7.89 0.65 26.09
N GLY A 121 -7.28 1.03 24.97
CA GLY A 121 -5.82 1.01 24.80
C GLY A 121 -5.23 -0.37 24.48
N TRP A 122 -6.03 -1.44 24.55
CA TRP A 122 -5.57 -2.80 24.21
C TRP A 122 -5.94 -3.16 22.77
N GLN A 123 -5.13 -4.06 22.22
CA GLN A 123 -5.19 -4.57 20.86
C GLN A 123 -5.09 -6.09 20.85
N LEU A 124 -5.38 -6.70 19.70
CA LEU A 124 -5.34 -8.13 19.49
C LEU A 124 -4.06 -8.53 18.76
N ALA A 125 -3.47 -9.64 19.18
CA ALA A 125 -2.49 -10.38 18.41
C ALA A 125 -2.85 -11.87 18.35
N PRO A 126 -2.33 -12.63 17.38
CA PRO A 126 -2.57 -14.07 17.31
C PRO A 126 -2.04 -14.79 18.56
N GLY A 127 -2.87 -15.64 19.16
CA GLY A 127 -2.44 -16.61 20.17
C GLY A 127 -1.93 -17.91 19.54
N PRO A 128 -1.41 -18.86 20.33
CA PRO A 128 -0.88 -20.14 19.84
C PRO A 128 -1.95 -21.02 19.15
N GLY A 129 -3.23 -20.84 19.45
CA GLY A 129 -4.35 -21.52 18.77
C GLY A 129 -4.91 -20.78 17.57
N ALA A 130 -4.33 -19.64 17.18
CA ALA A 130 -4.77 -18.91 16.01
C ALA A 130 -4.43 -19.69 14.74
N LYS A 131 -5.45 -19.94 13.90
CA LYS A 131 -5.29 -20.45 12.56
C LYS A 131 -4.82 -19.29 11.68
N LEU A 132 -3.57 -19.34 11.25
CA LEU A 132 -3.00 -18.34 10.36
C LEU A 132 -3.24 -18.71 8.90
N ASP A 133 -3.45 -17.70 8.05
CA ASP A 133 -3.39 -17.86 6.61
C ASP A 133 -1.93 -17.91 6.12
N LYS A 134 -1.75 -18.13 4.81
CA LYS A 134 -0.41 -18.19 4.20
C LYS A 134 0.43 -16.92 4.36
N TYR A 135 -0.20 -15.80 4.70
CA TYR A 135 0.43 -14.50 4.93
C TYR A 135 0.66 -14.21 6.42
N GLY A 136 0.41 -15.17 7.30
CA GLY A 136 0.56 -14.99 8.76
C GLY A 136 -0.56 -14.20 9.43
N ASN A 137 -1.65 -13.88 8.72
CA ASN A 137 -2.81 -13.21 9.31
C ASN A 137 -3.76 -14.22 9.92
N ILE A 138 -4.51 -13.82 10.95
CA ILE A 138 -5.56 -14.65 11.54
C ILE A 138 -6.62 -14.95 10.48
N SER A 139 -7.00 -16.22 10.36
CA SER A 139 -8.06 -16.68 9.48
C SER A 139 -9.35 -15.89 9.71
N ARG A 140 -9.89 -15.32 8.64
CA ARG A 140 -11.16 -14.57 8.68
C ARG A 140 -12.29 -15.42 9.25
N GLY A 141 -12.33 -16.71 8.92
CA GLY A 141 -13.33 -17.64 9.42
C GLY A 141 -13.24 -17.84 10.94
N GLN A 142 -12.04 -18.05 11.47
CA GLN A 142 -11.86 -18.20 12.92
C GLN A 142 -12.17 -16.91 13.68
N LEU A 143 -11.76 -15.76 13.14
CA LEU A 143 -12.10 -14.46 13.74
C LEU A 143 -13.61 -14.23 13.75
N GLN A 144 -14.30 -14.59 12.67
CA GLN A 144 -15.76 -14.51 12.57
C GLN A 144 -16.46 -15.44 13.57
N GLN A 145 -15.96 -16.67 13.76
CA GLN A 145 -16.45 -17.61 14.78
C GLN A 145 -16.29 -17.05 16.19
N VAL A 146 -15.13 -16.46 16.50
CA VAL A 146 -14.87 -15.80 17.79
C VAL A 146 -15.88 -14.67 18.03
N LEU A 147 -16.05 -13.76 17.07
CA LEU A 147 -16.96 -12.62 17.21
C LEU A 147 -18.43 -13.07 17.32
N SER A 148 -18.82 -14.11 16.58
CA SER A 148 -20.16 -14.70 16.61
C SER A 148 -20.43 -15.41 17.94
N GLY A 149 -19.50 -16.23 18.42
CA GLY A 149 -19.60 -16.95 19.70
C GLY A 149 -19.67 -16.02 20.91
N LEU A 150 -18.94 -14.89 20.86
CA LEU A 150 -19.00 -13.86 21.91
C LEU A 150 -20.20 -12.90 21.75
N ARG A 151 -21.01 -13.07 20.70
CA ARG A 151 -22.19 -12.26 20.35
C ARG A 151 -21.90 -10.75 20.23
N VAL A 152 -20.74 -10.40 19.68
CA VAL A 152 -20.28 -9.00 19.55
C VAL A 152 -20.43 -8.43 18.15
N GLN A 153 -20.99 -9.18 17.21
CA GLN A 153 -21.21 -8.62 15.88
C GLN A 153 -22.37 -7.64 15.88
N ARG A 154 -22.22 -6.60 15.07
CA ARG A 154 -23.26 -5.57 14.84
C ARG A 154 -24.52 -6.20 14.25
N ASP A 155 -24.36 -7.17 13.35
CA ASP A 155 -25.49 -7.87 12.73
C ASP A 155 -25.92 -9.06 13.58
N ALA A 156 -27.11 -8.98 14.18
CA ALA A 156 -27.67 -10.05 15.01
C ALA A 156 -27.81 -11.39 14.27
N HIS A 157 -28.05 -11.36 12.94
CA HIS A 157 -28.10 -12.56 12.11
C HIS A 157 -26.73 -13.24 11.94
N GLN A 158 -25.62 -12.49 12.01
CA GLN A 158 -24.26 -13.06 11.96
C GLN A 158 -23.84 -13.68 13.30
N ASN A 159 -24.41 -13.23 14.42
CA ASN A 159 -24.21 -13.84 15.75
C ASN A 159 -24.84 -15.24 15.89
N ARG A 160 -25.77 -15.64 15.01
CA ARG A 160 -26.49 -16.93 15.11
C ARG A 160 -25.91 -18.05 14.24
N ARG A 161 -25.06 -17.73 13.25
CA ARG A 161 -24.74 -18.66 12.15
C ARG A 161 -23.41 -19.42 12.27
N GLN A 162 -22.45 -18.96 13.08
CA GLN A 162 -21.07 -19.45 12.95
C GLN A 162 -20.36 -19.89 14.23
N GLY A 163 -20.78 -19.47 15.44
CA GLY A 163 -20.14 -19.88 16.69
C GLY A 163 -21.14 -20.37 17.74
N LYS A 164 -20.81 -21.45 18.47
CA LYS A 164 -21.60 -21.84 19.65
C LYS A 164 -21.27 -20.86 20.79
N PRO A 165 -22.26 -20.21 21.43
CA PRO A 165 -22.00 -19.23 22.49
C PRO A 165 -21.15 -19.76 23.65
N THR A 166 -21.13 -21.07 23.87
CA THR A 166 -20.36 -21.73 24.93
C THR A 166 -18.91 -22.05 24.53
N GLU A 167 -18.55 -21.89 23.27
CA GLU A 167 -17.26 -22.31 22.72
C GLU A 167 -16.12 -21.34 23.02
N PHE A 168 -16.41 -20.05 23.14
CA PHE A 168 -15.41 -19.01 23.38
C PHE A 168 -15.64 -18.29 24.70
N PHE A 169 -14.57 -17.91 25.39
CA PHE A 169 -14.63 -17.06 26.58
C PHE A 169 -13.46 -16.08 26.60
N VAL A 170 -13.60 -15.01 27.37
CA VAL A 170 -12.62 -13.93 27.45
C VAL A 170 -12.04 -13.87 28.85
N VAL A 171 -10.72 -13.72 28.91
CA VAL A 171 -10.00 -13.38 30.13
C VAL A 171 -9.53 -11.94 29.99
N ARG A 172 -9.99 -11.07 30.90
CA ARG A 172 -9.62 -9.64 30.88
C ARG A 172 -8.33 -9.43 31.68
N PRO A 173 -7.49 -8.45 31.29
CA PRO A 173 -6.36 -8.00 32.11
C PRO A 173 -6.84 -7.56 33.50
N GLY A 174 -6.02 -7.82 34.53
CA GLY A 174 -6.32 -7.42 35.92
C GLY A 174 -7.37 -8.28 36.62
N THR A 175 -7.82 -9.38 36.03
CA THR A 175 -8.67 -10.37 36.73
C THR A 175 -7.79 -11.35 37.54
N SER A 176 -8.35 -11.96 38.59
CA SER A 176 -7.68 -13.00 39.39
C SER A 176 -7.48 -14.34 38.64
N ASN A 177 -7.79 -14.37 37.35
CA ASN A 177 -7.67 -15.56 36.53
C ASN A 177 -6.20 -15.80 36.15
N PRO A 178 -5.63 -17.00 36.37
CA PRO A 178 -4.23 -17.30 36.05
C PRO A 178 -3.94 -17.38 34.53
N LEU A 179 -4.97 -17.37 33.68
CA LEU A 179 -4.81 -17.44 32.23
C LEU A 179 -4.38 -16.08 31.65
N GLN A 180 -3.55 -16.12 30.59
CA GLN A 180 -3.18 -14.95 29.80
C GLN A 180 -4.44 -14.19 29.32
N PRO A 181 -4.47 -12.84 29.45
CA PRO A 181 -5.55 -12.03 28.89
C PRO A 181 -5.73 -12.24 27.39
N GLY A 182 -6.97 -12.52 26.98
CA GLY A 182 -7.26 -12.90 25.61
C GLY A 182 -8.60 -13.58 25.41
N VAL A 183 -8.85 -13.99 24.16
CA VAL A 183 -9.96 -14.87 23.78
C VAL A 183 -9.49 -16.31 23.74
N TRP A 184 -10.17 -17.15 24.50
CA TRP A 184 -9.91 -18.58 24.63
C TRP A 184 -11.04 -19.40 24.00
N GLN A 185 -10.69 -20.55 23.44
CA GLN A 185 -11.64 -21.55 22.93
C GLN A 185 -11.67 -22.76 23.88
N ARG A 186 -12.86 -23.26 24.21
CA ARG A 186 -13.08 -24.46 25.01
C ARG A 186 -12.98 -25.70 24.11
N VAL A 187 -11.75 -26.21 23.91
CA VAL A 187 -11.52 -27.43 23.13
C VAL A 187 -11.00 -28.54 24.04
N GLY A 188 -11.75 -29.64 24.17
CA GLY A 188 -11.34 -30.78 25.00
C GLY A 188 -11.17 -30.43 26.49
N ARG A 189 -10.14 -30.98 27.13
CA ARG A 189 -9.88 -30.81 28.57
C ARG A 189 -9.16 -29.51 28.95
N ARG A 190 -8.44 -28.86 28.02
CA ARG A 190 -7.68 -27.62 28.29
C ARG A 190 -8.06 -26.55 27.26
N PRO A 191 -8.43 -25.33 27.69
CA PRO A 191 -8.76 -24.28 26.74
C PRO A 191 -7.52 -23.83 25.96
N THR A 192 -7.73 -23.33 24.74
CA THR A 192 -6.65 -22.85 23.86
C THR A 192 -6.78 -21.34 23.63
N LEU A 193 -5.69 -20.60 23.80
CA LEU A 193 -5.65 -19.15 23.55
C LEU A 193 -5.64 -18.87 22.04
N ILE A 194 -6.70 -18.23 21.55
CA ILE A 194 -6.87 -17.90 20.13
C ILE A 194 -6.37 -16.49 19.82
N LEU A 195 -6.73 -15.52 20.65
CA LEU A 195 -6.34 -14.12 20.52
C LEU A 195 -5.72 -13.66 21.83
N THR A 196 -4.49 -13.17 21.80
CA THR A 196 -3.90 -12.52 22.98
C THR A 196 -4.25 -11.04 23.00
N PHE A 197 -4.50 -10.50 24.18
CA PHE A 197 -4.64 -9.06 24.37
C PHE A 197 -3.25 -8.49 24.66
N ILE A 198 -2.88 -7.48 23.88
CA ILE A 198 -1.63 -6.74 24.05
C ILE A 198 -1.91 -5.27 24.30
N GLN A 199 -1.03 -4.60 25.03
CA GLN A 199 -1.01 -3.14 25.03
C GLN A 199 -0.67 -2.64 23.63
N GLN A 200 -1.05 -1.40 23.35
CA GLN A 200 -0.80 -0.79 22.06
C GLN A 200 0.70 -0.79 21.73
N PRO A 201 1.13 -1.50 20.67
CA PRO A 201 2.53 -1.55 20.29
C PRO A 201 2.95 -0.23 19.64
N ASN A 202 4.20 0.16 19.87
CA ASN A 202 4.85 1.26 19.17
C ASN A 202 5.71 0.72 18.04
N TYR A 203 5.43 1.12 16.81
CA TYR A 203 6.15 0.68 15.62
C TYR A 203 7.36 1.59 15.35
N SER A 204 8.45 0.98 14.92
CA SER A 204 9.56 1.67 14.29
C SER A 204 9.36 1.70 12.77
N GLN A 205 9.91 2.70 12.09
CA GLN A 205 9.96 2.72 10.63
C GLN A 205 10.63 1.44 10.11
N ARG A 206 9.99 0.81 9.12
CA ARG A 206 10.48 -0.36 8.38
C ARG A 206 10.47 -0.16 6.88
N LEU A 207 9.57 0.70 6.38
CA LEU A 207 9.41 1.00 4.97
C LEU A 207 9.94 2.41 4.70
N ASP A 208 11.10 2.52 4.05
CA ASP A 208 11.63 3.80 3.59
C ASP A 208 10.87 4.27 2.32
N TRP A 209 9.61 4.65 2.50
CA TRP A 209 8.73 5.05 1.39
C TRP A 209 9.28 6.25 0.63
N HIS A 210 9.70 7.28 1.36
CA HIS A 210 10.14 8.55 0.76
C HIS A 210 11.54 8.44 0.18
N GLY A 211 12.50 7.88 0.93
CA GLY A 211 13.89 7.80 0.48
C GLY A 211 14.05 6.87 -0.72
N VAL A 212 13.36 5.72 -0.75
CA VAL A 212 13.41 4.80 -1.91
C VAL A 212 12.76 5.43 -3.14
N ALA A 213 11.63 6.11 -2.97
CA ALA A 213 10.94 6.77 -4.08
C ALA A 213 11.77 7.91 -4.67
N LEU A 214 12.39 8.72 -3.81
CA LEU A 214 13.21 9.88 -4.22
C LEU A 214 14.44 9.41 -4.99
N ARG A 215 15.24 8.49 -4.40
CA ARG A 215 16.45 7.96 -5.07
C ARG A 215 16.12 7.35 -6.43
N ALA A 216 15.11 6.49 -6.50
CA ALA A 216 14.72 5.87 -7.76
C ALA A 216 14.15 6.87 -8.79
N GLY A 217 13.53 7.96 -8.31
CA GLY A 217 13.05 9.04 -9.15
C GLY A 217 14.21 9.85 -9.73
N GLU A 218 15.17 10.24 -8.89
CA GLU A 218 16.38 10.95 -9.29
C GLU A 218 17.22 10.15 -10.28
N ASP A 219 17.46 8.86 -10.00
CA ASP A 219 18.20 7.95 -10.88
C ASP A 219 17.54 7.81 -12.26
N ALA A 220 16.21 7.79 -12.31
CA ALA A 220 15.45 7.64 -13.55
C ALA A 220 15.20 8.97 -14.29
N PHE A 221 15.33 10.11 -13.62
CA PHE A 221 14.84 11.39 -14.14
C PHE A 221 15.53 11.80 -15.44
N ALA A 222 16.86 11.82 -15.46
CA ALA A 222 17.64 12.24 -16.62
C ALA A 222 17.35 11.33 -17.84
N ASP A 223 17.38 10.02 -17.63
CA ASP A 223 17.10 9.04 -18.68
C ASP A 223 15.68 9.18 -19.25
N GLU A 224 14.67 9.39 -18.40
CA GLU A 224 13.29 9.52 -18.86
C GLU A 224 13.02 10.85 -19.59
N VAL A 225 13.69 11.93 -19.20
CA VAL A 225 13.66 13.21 -19.93
C VAL A 225 14.33 13.06 -21.29
N THR A 226 15.53 12.47 -21.36
CA THR A 226 16.23 12.24 -22.62
C THR A 226 15.39 11.40 -23.58
N LYS A 227 14.85 10.26 -23.12
CA LYS A 227 13.95 9.42 -23.93
C LYS A 227 12.73 10.18 -24.43
N ALA A 228 12.13 11.02 -23.59
CA ALA A 228 10.94 11.78 -23.98
C ALA A 228 11.26 12.85 -25.05
N ILE A 229 12.42 13.51 -24.96
CA ILE A 229 12.88 14.48 -25.94
C ILE A 229 13.25 13.78 -27.25
N ASP A 230 14.01 12.68 -27.21
CA ASP A 230 14.39 11.91 -28.39
C ASP A 230 13.15 11.37 -29.13
N ASP A 231 12.16 10.88 -28.40
CA ASP A 231 10.86 10.43 -28.94
C ASP A 231 10.12 11.55 -29.69
N ILE A 232 10.33 12.81 -29.32
CA ILE A 232 9.70 13.97 -29.96
C ILE A 232 10.49 14.45 -31.16
N LEU A 233 11.81 14.60 -31.00
CA LEU A 233 12.67 15.07 -32.08
C LEU A 233 12.59 14.12 -33.27
N SER A 234 12.63 12.81 -33.02
CA SER A 234 12.42 11.79 -34.04
C SER A 234 11.06 11.93 -34.73
N LYS A 235 9.95 12.12 -33.99
CA LYS A 235 8.61 12.26 -34.58
C LYS A 235 8.38 13.56 -35.34
N THR A 236 9.03 14.64 -34.91
CA THR A 236 8.85 15.98 -35.48
C THR A 236 9.59 16.12 -36.81
N PHE A 237 10.79 15.54 -36.92
CA PHE A 237 11.66 15.71 -38.08
C PHE A 237 11.73 14.49 -39.01
N SER A 238 11.09 13.37 -38.66
CA SER A 238 10.95 12.21 -39.57
C SER A 238 9.68 12.25 -40.44
N ARG A 239 8.95 13.38 -40.43
CA ARG A 239 7.79 13.63 -41.29
C ARG A 239 8.08 14.80 -42.21
#